data_AF-A0A1M4X6M1-F1
#
_entry.id   AF-A0A1M4X6M1-F1
#
_cell.length_a   1.000
_cell.length_b   1.000
_cell.length_c   1.000
_cell.angle_alpha   90.00
_cell.angle_beta   90.00
_cell.angle_gamma   90.00
#
_symmetry.space_group_name_H-M   'P 1'
#
loop_
_entity.id
_entity.type
_entity.pdbx_description
1 polymer ?
#
loop_
_entity_poly.entity_id
_entity_poly.type
_entity_poly.pdbx_seq_one_letter_code
_entity_poly.pdbx_strand_id
1 'polypeptide(L)'
;MLQRDLQNGRIPDFAELSLHQPLTPRCLDGKVVSMRAVNGVATTQELVSAVLDAVLREYPHVLCQELNSDSDVKPPRELNPSFYGSYDWHSAVHSHWTLLRSLDLDLTEHQRERVITVLDQHLSSEKLMQEKQFFAGPGGLFFERPYGWAWLAALYSECHRCSTNESDVQISTMAKKWCKALDPLYELLRHRLIEYFSTVLPYPIRTGLHSNSAFSLSLMLQTAKTLKDEELSRCVVRFAEQWFLADKSINWTTEPSGSDFLDPGLEEAALMACILEPQRFASWIETTLVTEEMYRWHPPQFKRSPSEPGSVHLEGLLISRSWCLSSIVDILGPNSKIGNAAQLGLDEHLEQVVGIDVTDGFGRSHWLPTFLTYLNVKLEAHLYF
;
A
#
# COMPACT_ATOMS: atom_id res chain seq x y z
N MET A 1 -35.39 -25.38 -26.15
CA MET A 1 -34.85 -25.81 -27.45
C MET A 1 -33.33 -25.88 -27.35
N LEU A 2 -32.88 -26.79 -26.48
CA LEU A 2 -31.48 -27.20 -26.38
C LEU A 2 -31.15 -28.14 -27.55
N GLN A 3 -29.88 -28.11 -27.96
CA GLN A 3 -29.20 -29.08 -28.83
C GLN A 3 -29.73 -29.20 -30.26
N ARG A 4 -29.26 -28.29 -31.11
CA ARG A 4 -28.84 -28.54 -32.50
C ARG A 4 -28.00 -27.34 -32.93
N ASP A 5 -26.97 -27.59 -33.73
CA ASP A 5 -26.07 -26.61 -34.37
C ASP A 5 -24.63 -26.52 -33.84
N LEU A 6 -24.08 -27.65 -33.38
CA LEU A 6 -22.65 -27.97 -33.60
C LEU A 6 -22.52 -28.80 -34.88
N GLN A 7 -22.55 -28.14 -36.04
CA GLN A 7 -22.07 -28.67 -37.32
C GLN A 7 -22.19 -27.59 -38.38
N ASN A 8 -21.17 -26.72 -38.48
CA ASN A 8 -20.75 -26.04 -39.72
C ASN A 8 -19.51 -25.20 -39.38
N GLY A 9 -18.32 -25.73 -39.70
CA GLY A 9 -17.04 -25.07 -39.48
C GLY A 9 -16.91 -23.76 -40.27
N ARG A 10 -17.27 -22.65 -39.62
CA ARG A 10 -16.94 -21.29 -40.04
C ARG A 10 -16.30 -20.57 -38.86
N ILE A 11 -15.04 -20.19 -39.05
CA ILE A 11 -14.31 -19.23 -38.21
C ILE A 11 -14.95 -17.85 -38.47
N PRO A 12 -15.43 -17.11 -37.45
CA PRO A 12 -15.81 -15.72 -37.62
C PRO A 12 -14.59 -14.80 -37.48
N ASP A 13 -14.50 -13.88 -38.43
CA ASP A 13 -13.55 -12.78 -38.54
C ASP A 13 -13.70 -11.80 -37.38
N PHE A 14 -12.58 -11.33 -36.84
CA PHE A 14 -12.52 -10.33 -35.77
C PHE A 14 -12.66 -8.93 -36.39
N ALA A 15 -13.89 -8.46 -36.55
CA ALA A 15 -14.18 -7.03 -36.75
C ALA A 15 -15.65 -6.74 -36.42
N GLU A 16 -15.89 -5.62 -35.75
CA GLU A 16 -17.20 -5.00 -35.44
C GLU A 16 -18.03 -5.62 -34.30
N LEU A 17 -17.64 -5.31 -33.06
CA LEU A 17 -18.62 -5.03 -32.00
C LEU A 17 -18.72 -3.51 -31.81
N SER A 18 -19.77 -2.98 -32.43
CA SER A 18 -20.28 -1.62 -32.33
C SER A 18 -20.41 -1.15 -30.87
N LEU A 19 -19.73 -0.04 -30.59
CA LEU A 19 -20.03 1.02 -29.63
C LEU A 19 -21.44 0.94 -29.01
N HIS A 20 -21.53 0.39 -27.80
CA HIS A 20 -22.64 0.69 -26.92
C HIS A 20 -22.37 2.00 -26.18
N GLN A 21 -23.36 2.88 -26.26
CA GLN A 21 -23.38 4.25 -25.78
C GLN A 21 -22.95 4.37 -24.31
N PRO A 22 -22.23 5.45 -23.93
CA PRO A 22 -21.91 5.70 -22.54
C PRO A 22 -23.20 5.97 -21.76
N LEU A 23 -23.41 5.21 -20.69
CA LEU A 23 -24.37 5.55 -19.65
C LEU A 23 -23.98 6.93 -19.11
N THR A 24 -24.87 7.90 -19.29
CA THR A 24 -24.69 9.27 -18.83
C THR A 24 -24.56 9.31 -17.30
N PRO A 25 -23.49 9.91 -16.75
CA PRO A 25 -23.41 10.16 -15.31
C PRO A 25 -24.49 11.20 -14.95
N ARG A 26 -25.38 10.86 -14.03
CA ARG A 26 -26.19 11.88 -13.35
C ARG A 26 -25.26 12.64 -12.41
N CYS A 27 -24.80 13.81 -12.85
CA CYS A 27 -24.28 14.85 -11.98
C CYS A 27 -25.33 15.19 -10.91
N LEU A 28 -25.00 14.93 -9.65
CA LEU A 28 -25.52 15.65 -8.51
C LEU A 28 -24.32 16.33 -7.83
N ASP A 29 -24.18 17.62 -8.13
CA ASP A 29 -23.41 18.62 -7.38
C ASP A 29 -21.93 18.36 -7.07
N GLY A 30 -21.10 18.12 -8.10
CA GLY A 30 -19.79 18.80 -8.28
C GLY A 30 -18.84 18.93 -7.08
N LYS A 31 -18.90 18.03 -6.10
CA LYS A 31 -18.02 17.95 -4.95
C LYS A 31 -17.49 16.54 -4.91
N VAL A 32 -16.17 16.43 -5.08
CA VAL A 32 -15.40 15.27 -4.64
C VAL A 32 -15.89 14.93 -3.24
N VAL A 33 -16.41 13.71 -3.05
CA VAL A 33 -16.74 13.20 -1.73
C VAL A 33 -15.41 12.84 -1.07
N SER A 34 -14.65 13.87 -0.67
CA SER A 34 -13.62 13.73 0.35
C SER A 34 -14.34 13.48 1.67
N MET A 35 -13.80 12.57 2.48
CA MET A 35 -14.23 12.24 3.86
C MET A 35 -15.42 13.06 4.35
N ARG A 36 -16.64 12.70 3.94
CA ARG A 36 -17.81 13.24 4.63
C ARG A 36 -18.05 12.39 5.85
N ALA A 37 -17.27 12.73 6.88
CA ALA A 37 -17.61 12.57 8.28
C ALA A 37 -18.10 11.17 8.67
N VAL A 38 -17.21 10.18 8.61
CA VAL A 38 -17.23 9.21 9.71
C VAL A 38 -16.61 9.95 10.89
N ASN A 39 -17.45 10.49 11.78
CA ASN A 39 -17.00 11.24 12.95
C ASN A 39 -15.95 10.42 13.73
N GLY A 40 -14.71 10.90 13.79
CA GLY A 40 -13.63 10.36 14.64
C GLY A 40 -12.43 9.76 13.91
N VAL A 41 -12.45 9.56 12.58
CA VAL A 41 -11.20 9.28 11.84
C VAL A 41 -10.31 10.52 11.88
N ALA A 42 -9.02 10.34 12.17
CA ALA A 42 -8.05 11.44 12.20
C ALA A 42 -8.05 12.22 10.87
N THR A 43 -8.12 13.54 10.98
CA THR A 43 -8.12 14.47 9.85
C THR A 43 -6.78 14.45 9.11
N THR A 44 -6.76 14.81 7.83
CA THR A 44 -5.51 14.95 7.06
C THR A 44 -4.48 15.83 7.78
N GLN A 45 -4.93 16.89 8.45
CA GLN A 45 -4.07 17.81 9.20
C GLN A 45 -3.44 17.14 10.43
N GLU A 46 -4.18 16.31 11.16
CA GLU A 46 -3.66 15.52 12.30
C GLU A 46 -2.66 14.48 11.83
N LEU A 47 -2.99 13.74 10.75
CA LEU A 47 -2.09 12.76 10.13
C LEU A 47 -0.77 13.41 9.72
N VAL A 48 -0.81 14.53 8.98
CA VAL A 48 0.39 15.24 8.53
C VAL A 48 1.20 15.80 9.70
N SER A 49 0.55 16.28 10.75
CA SER A 49 1.28 16.79 11.92
C SER A 49 2.04 15.67 12.63
N ALA A 50 1.40 14.51 12.85
CA ALA A 50 2.05 13.33 13.43
C ALA A 50 3.24 12.85 12.56
N VAL A 51 3.06 12.82 11.24
CA VAL A 51 4.10 12.42 10.29
C VAL A 51 5.26 13.42 10.28
N LEU A 52 5.00 14.73 10.25
CA LEU A 52 6.04 15.77 10.31
C LEU A 52 6.90 15.65 11.58
N ASP A 53 6.26 15.37 12.71
CA ASP A 53 6.97 15.18 13.98
C ASP A 53 7.78 13.88 13.99
N ALA A 54 7.28 12.81 13.36
CA ALA A 54 8.00 11.54 13.21
C ALA A 54 9.23 11.68 12.30
N VAL A 55 9.09 12.30 11.12
CA VAL A 55 10.18 12.38 10.13
C VAL A 55 11.35 13.26 10.57
N LEU A 56 11.17 14.08 11.59
CA LEU A 56 12.20 14.94 12.17
C LEU A 56 12.81 14.37 13.46
N ARG A 57 12.32 13.22 13.93
CA ARG A 57 12.74 12.59 15.18
C ARG A 57 13.73 11.45 14.92
N GLU A 58 15.00 11.67 15.22
CA GLU A 58 16.05 10.67 15.01
C GLU A 58 16.00 9.50 16.00
N TYR A 59 15.54 9.66 17.26
CA TYR A 59 15.57 8.60 18.27
C TYR A 59 14.24 8.43 19.05
N PRO A 60 13.89 7.20 19.48
CA PRO A 60 14.58 5.92 19.24
C PRO A 60 14.53 5.47 17.77
N HIS A 61 15.54 4.71 17.33
CA HIS A 61 15.64 4.19 15.96
C HIS A 61 16.12 2.74 15.94
N VAL A 62 15.45 1.88 15.18
CA VAL A 62 15.77 0.47 14.98
C VAL A 62 16.50 0.33 13.65
N LEU A 63 17.77 -0.11 13.72
CA LEU A 63 18.63 -0.24 12.55
C LEU A 63 18.60 -1.61 11.89
N CYS A 64 18.20 -2.69 12.59
CA CYS A 64 18.13 -4.07 12.08
C CYS A 64 19.21 -4.44 11.02
N GLN A 65 20.46 -4.04 11.26
CA GLN A 65 21.55 -4.14 10.28
C GLN A 65 22.47 -5.32 10.56
N GLU A 66 23.00 -5.91 9.50
CA GLU A 66 24.13 -6.83 9.57
C GLU A 66 25.44 -6.03 9.69
N LEU A 67 26.25 -6.32 10.71
CA LEU A 67 27.54 -5.66 10.94
C LEU A 67 28.67 -6.51 10.37
N ASN A 68 29.41 -5.96 9.42
CA ASN A 68 30.58 -6.58 8.82
C ASN A 68 31.88 -6.10 9.48
N SER A 69 31.84 -4.92 10.11
CA SER A 69 32.95 -4.33 10.84
C SER A 69 32.45 -3.33 11.88
N ASP A 70 33.33 -2.93 12.81
CA ASP A 70 33.04 -1.85 13.79
C ASP A 70 32.64 -0.53 13.10
N SER A 71 33.09 -0.31 11.86
CA SER A 71 32.77 0.90 11.11
C SER A 71 31.32 0.97 10.60
N ASP A 72 30.56 -0.13 10.67
CA ASP A 72 29.14 -0.16 10.31
C ASP A 72 28.23 0.37 11.43
N VAL A 73 28.77 0.51 12.65
CA VAL A 73 28.05 1.09 13.79
C VAL A 73 28.09 2.62 13.69
N LYS A 74 27.08 3.19 13.05
CA LYS A 74 26.93 4.64 12.85
C LYS A 74 25.52 5.11 13.25
N PRO A 75 25.35 6.41 13.57
CA PRO A 75 24.02 6.96 13.83
C PRO A 75 23.16 6.93 12.54
N PRO A 76 21.81 6.86 12.65
CA PRO A 76 20.91 6.78 11.50
C PRO A 76 21.16 7.87 10.44
N ARG A 77 21.40 9.12 10.87
CA ARG A 77 21.67 10.25 9.97
C ARG A 77 22.96 10.12 9.13
N GLU A 78 23.89 9.25 9.52
CA GLU A 78 25.11 8.97 8.75
C GLU A 78 24.96 7.74 7.85
N LEU A 79 24.05 6.82 8.18
CA LEU A 79 23.77 5.63 7.37
C LEU A 79 22.77 5.93 6.26
N ASN A 80 21.66 6.57 6.62
CA ASN A 80 20.50 6.79 5.76
C ASN A 80 19.98 8.24 5.97
N PRO A 81 20.67 9.27 5.43
CA PRO A 81 20.41 10.67 5.74
C PRO A 81 19.10 11.26 5.19
N SER A 82 18.47 10.59 4.21
CA SER A 82 17.14 10.97 3.71
C SER A 82 16.04 10.41 4.62
N PHE A 83 16.25 9.22 5.18
CA PHE A 83 15.23 8.46 5.91
C PHE A 83 15.66 8.13 7.35
N TYR A 84 16.35 9.07 8.00
CA TYR A 84 16.87 8.92 9.37
C TYR A 84 15.85 9.18 10.47
N GLY A 85 14.88 10.07 10.21
CA GLY A 85 13.91 10.50 11.20
C GLY A 85 12.67 9.62 11.12
N SER A 86 12.55 8.69 12.06
CA SER A 86 11.37 7.88 12.43
C SER A 86 11.89 6.74 13.32
N TYR A 87 11.02 5.79 13.70
CA TYR A 87 11.40 4.61 14.48
C TYR A 87 12.31 3.65 13.69
N ASP A 88 12.19 3.60 12.36
CA ASP A 88 13.05 2.82 11.47
C ASP A 88 13.02 3.42 10.05
N TRP A 89 13.83 2.87 9.15
CA TRP A 89 14.02 3.40 7.80
C TRP A 89 12.74 3.33 6.96
N HIS A 90 12.05 2.18 6.93
CA HIS A 90 10.83 2.08 6.13
C HIS A 90 9.71 2.99 6.67
N SER A 91 9.65 3.19 7.99
CA SER A 91 8.70 4.11 8.60
C SER A 91 8.93 5.55 8.17
N ALA A 92 10.18 5.95 8.06
CA ALA A 92 10.53 7.23 7.46
C ALA A 92 10.12 7.25 5.98
N VAL A 93 10.43 6.23 5.18
CA VAL A 93 10.08 6.19 3.75
C VAL A 93 8.58 6.35 3.50
N HIS A 94 7.74 5.56 4.16
CA HIS A 94 6.30 5.64 3.94
C HIS A 94 5.64 6.85 4.60
N SER A 95 6.28 7.43 5.63
CA SER A 95 5.93 8.76 6.13
C SER A 95 6.13 9.84 5.06
N HIS A 96 7.24 9.81 4.31
CA HIS A 96 7.45 10.74 3.18
C HIS A 96 6.42 10.52 2.05
N TRP A 97 5.95 9.28 1.85
CA TRP A 97 4.85 9.01 0.93
C TRP A 97 3.57 9.70 1.38
N THR A 98 3.23 9.64 2.67
CA THR A 98 2.10 10.35 3.26
C THR A 98 2.21 11.87 3.09
N LEU A 99 3.42 12.42 3.31
CA LEU A 99 3.67 13.85 3.10
C LEU A 99 3.42 14.28 1.65
N LEU A 100 3.94 13.55 0.67
CA LEU A 100 3.69 13.83 -0.75
C LEU A 100 2.21 13.70 -1.11
N ARG A 101 1.56 12.61 -0.70
CA ARG A 101 0.14 12.36 -0.95
C ARG A 101 -0.74 13.49 -0.39
N SER A 102 -0.34 14.07 0.73
CA SER A 102 -1.10 15.13 1.42
C SER A 102 -0.97 16.51 0.79
N LEU A 103 -0.01 16.74 -0.12
CA LEU A 103 0.15 18.04 -0.78
C LEU A 103 -1.07 18.43 -1.63
N ASP A 104 -1.81 17.46 -2.16
CA ASP A 104 -3.05 17.71 -2.92
C ASP A 104 -4.30 17.69 -2.03
N LEU A 105 -4.15 17.56 -0.71
CA LEU A 105 -5.24 17.47 0.27
C LEU A 105 -5.40 18.76 1.08
N ASP A 106 -6.36 18.75 2.01
CA ASP A 106 -6.72 19.87 2.87
C ASP A 106 -5.66 20.14 3.97
N LEU A 107 -4.63 20.90 3.60
CA LEU A 107 -3.58 21.39 4.51
C LEU A 107 -3.68 22.90 4.70
N THR A 108 -3.39 23.35 5.92
CA THR A 108 -3.10 24.78 6.18
C THR A 108 -1.86 25.23 5.41
N GLU A 109 -1.77 26.51 5.08
CA GLU A 109 -0.60 27.10 4.39
C GLU A 109 0.70 26.80 5.13
N HIS A 110 0.72 26.99 6.45
CA HIS A 110 1.89 26.69 7.29
C HIS A 110 2.27 25.21 7.28
N GLN A 111 1.30 24.27 7.31
CA GLN A 111 1.61 22.85 7.18
C GLN A 111 2.20 22.53 5.82
N ARG A 112 1.60 23.05 4.74
CA ARG A 112 2.09 22.87 3.36
C ARG A 112 3.53 23.33 3.22
N GLU A 113 3.88 24.51 3.74
CA GLU A 113 5.26 25.02 3.74
C GLU A 113 6.24 24.12 4.51
N ARG A 114 5.83 23.62 5.68
CA ARG A 114 6.65 22.67 6.46
C ARG A 114 6.87 21.37 5.70
N VAL A 115 5.83 20.80 5.10
CA VAL A 115 5.91 19.58 4.28
C VAL A 115 6.92 19.77 3.15
N ILE A 116 6.78 20.86 2.39
CA ILE A 116 7.67 21.19 1.29
C ILE A 116 9.12 21.33 1.77
N THR A 117 9.34 22.02 2.89
CA THR A 117 10.68 22.23 3.47
C THR A 117 11.35 20.90 3.84
N VAL A 118 10.60 20.01 4.52
CA VAL A 118 11.10 18.68 4.89
C VAL A 118 11.43 17.86 3.65
N LEU A 119 10.52 17.80 2.67
CA LEU A 119 10.74 17.07 1.42
C LEU A 119 11.97 17.59 0.66
N ASP A 120 12.16 18.91 0.56
CA ASP A 120 13.31 19.48 -0.13
C ASP A 120 14.64 19.20 0.58
N GLN A 121 14.63 19.17 1.92
CA GLN A 121 15.80 18.86 2.72
C GLN A 121 16.13 17.36 2.72
N HIS A 122 15.12 16.48 2.77
CA HIS A 122 15.31 15.03 2.91
C HIS A 122 15.51 14.35 1.56
N LEU A 123 14.79 14.77 0.53
CA LEU A 123 14.88 14.24 -0.84
C LEU A 123 15.90 15.02 -1.70
N SER A 124 16.96 15.53 -1.08
CA SER A 124 18.05 16.18 -1.80
C SER A 124 18.90 15.16 -2.56
N SER A 125 19.46 15.57 -3.71
CA SER A 125 20.31 14.68 -4.52
C SER A 125 21.52 14.14 -3.75
N GLU A 126 22.08 14.94 -2.83
CA GLU A 126 23.24 14.54 -2.02
C GLU A 126 22.88 13.39 -1.07
N LYS A 127 21.78 13.53 -0.32
CA LYS A 127 21.37 12.53 0.66
C LYS A 127 20.91 11.24 -0.01
N LEU A 128 20.11 11.35 -1.07
CA LEU A 128 19.64 10.17 -1.82
C LEU A 128 20.78 9.43 -2.54
N MET A 129 21.87 10.12 -2.90
CA MET A 129 23.08 9.46 -3.38
C MET A 129 23.78 8.66 -2.27
N GLN A 130 23.79 9.17 -1.03
CA GLN A 130 24.32 8.42 0.13
C GLN A 130 23.45 7.19 0.45
N GLU A 131 22.12 7.32 0.42
CA GLU A 131 21.20 6.17 0.51
C GLU A 131 21.54 5.12 -0.55
N LYS A 132 21.67 5.55 -1.82
CA LYS A 132 22.05 4.64 -2.91
C LYS A 132 23.39 3.95 -2.65
N GLN A 133 24.38 4.67 -2.14
CA GLN A 133 25.69 4.10 -1.81
C GLN A 133 25.58 3.05 -0.71
N PHE A 134 24.77 3.30 0.34
CA PHE A 134 24.50 2.33 1.38
C PHE A 134 23.85 1.05 0.81
N PHE A 135 22.77 1.21 0.03
CA PHE A 135 22.09 0.09 -0.63
C PHE A 135 22.98 -0.67 -1.60
N ALA A 136 23.88 0.01 -2.33
CA ALA A 136 24.85 -0.62 -3.21
C ALA A 136 25.97 -1.37 -2.47
N GLY A 137 26.25 -1.02 -1.21
CA GLY A 137 27.26 -1.65 -0.38
C GLY A 137 26.77 -2.91 0.36
N PRO A 138 27.65 -3.59 1.11
CA PRO A 138 27.33 -4.83 1.83
C PRO A 138 26.17 -4.70 2.82
N GLY A 139 26.15 -3.61 3.61
CA GLY A 139 25.12 -3.41 4.64
C GLY A 139 23.70 -3.27 4.08
N GLY A 140 23.56 -2.77 2.86
CA GLY A 140 22.27 -2.56 2.22
C GLY A 140 21.80 -3.69 1.30
N LEU A 141 22.51 -4.81 1.22
CA LEU A 141 22.14 -5.93 0.32
C LEU A 141 20.80 -6.58 0.70
N PHE A 142 20.55 -6.76 1.99
CA PHE A 142 19.32 -7.41 2.50
C PHE A 142 18.47 -6.50 3.38
N PHE A 143 19.03 -5.37 3.82
CA PHE A 143 18.34 -4.39 4.64
C PHE A 143 17.00 -3.99 4.02
N GLU A 144 15.94 -4.05 4.83
CA GLU A 144 14.56 -3.63 4.46
C GLU A 144 13.89 -4.44 3.32
N ARG A 145 14.47 -5.57 2.90
CA ARG A 145 13.89 -6.42 1.85
C ARG A 145 12.71 -7.27 2.35
N PRO A 146 11.60 -7.38 1.60
CA PRO A 146 11.20 -6.55 0.45
C PRO A 146 10.39 -5.30 0.84
N TYR A 147 9.95 -5.21 2.11
CA TYR A 147 8.96 -4.23 2.57
C TYR A 147 9.35 -2.77 2.34
N GLY A 148 10.51 -2.36 2.85
CA GLY A 148 10.96 -0.98 2.69
C GLY A 148 11.29 -0.67 1.23
N TRP A 149 11.79 -1.64 0.46
CA TRP A 149 12.03 -1.45 -0.97
C TRP A 149 10.72 -1.19 -1.73
N ALA A 150 9.65 -1.93 -1.40
CA ALA A 150 8.33 -1.74 -1.98
C ALA A 150 7.71 -0.38 -1.57
N TRP A 151 7.91 0.06 -0.32
CA TRP A 151 7.51 1.40 0.10
C TRP A 151 8.31 2.52 -0.58
N LEU A 152 9.60 2.32 -0.88
CA LEU A 152 10.37 3.29 -1.66
C LEU A 152 9.84 3.36 -3.11
N ALA A 153 9.46 2.22 -3.69
CA ALA A 153 8.81 2.18 -4.99
C ALA A 153 7.47 2.94 -4.98
N ALA A 154 6.68 2.79 -3.92
CA ALA A 154 5.45 3.55 -3.71
C ALA A 154 5.73 5.06 -3.57
N LEU A 155 6.73 5.46 -2.76
CA LEU A 155 7.19 6.84 -2.61
C LEU A 155 7.58 7.47 -3.95
N TYR A 156 8.38 6.76 -4.77
CA TYR A 156 8.77 7.25 -6.10
C TYR A 156 7.56 7.42 -7.01
N SER A 157 6.63 6.46 -7.04
CA SER A 157 5.41 6.60 -7.86
C SER A 157 4.53 7.76 -7.41
N GLU A 158 4.46 8.04 -6.11
CA GLU A 158 3.72 9.17 -5.58
C GLU A 158 4.36 10.50 -5.97
N CYS A 159 5.69 10.59 -5.87
CA CYS A 159 6.43 11.73 -6.38
C CYS A 159 6.13 11.94 -7.87
N HIS A 160 6.18 10.88 -8.67
CA HIS A 160 5.90 10.96 -10.11
C HIS A 160 4.48 11.47 -10.37
N ARG A 161 3.47 10.98 -9.63
CA ARG A 161 2.09 11.47 -9.71
C ARG A 161 2.03 12.99 -9.47
N CYS A 162 2.63 13.48 -8.38
CA CYS A 162 2.70 14.92 -8.09
C CYS A 162 3.44 15.70 -9.19
N SER A 163 4.49 15.13 -9.77
CA SER A 163 5.27 15.76 -10.84
C SER A 163 4.48 15.97 -12.14
N THR A 164 3.45 15.15 -12.35
CA THR A 164 2.54 15.21 -13.50
C THR A 164 1.24 15.96 -13.20
N ASN A 165 1.01 16.40 -11.96
CA ASN A 165 -0.20 17.11 -11.59
C ASN A 165 -0.13 18.58 -12.06
N GLU A 166 -0.94 18.93 -13.06
CA GLU A 166 -0.97 20.29 -13.63
C GLU A 166 -1.79 21.29 -12.80
N SER A 167 -2.53 20.84 -11.78
CA SER A 167 -3.37 21.73 -10.96
C SER A 167 -2.56 22.66 -10.05
N ASP A 168 -1.34 22.28 -9.70
CA ASP A 168 -0.41 23.07 -8.89
C ASP A 168 0.99 23.06 -9.52
N VAL A 169 1.31 24.13 -10.24
CA VAL A 169 2.57 24.28 -10.98
C VAL A 169 3.78 24.33 -10.04
N GLN A 170 3.61 24.88 -8.83
CA GLN A 170 4.69 24.96 -7.85
C GLN A 170 5.02 23.54 -7.36
N ILE A 171 4.02 22.80 -6.89
CA ILE A 171 4.20 21.43 -6.40
C ILE A 171 4.74 20.51 -7.48
N SER A 172 4.19 20.56 -8.70
CA SER A 172 4.69 19.73 -9.80
C SER A 172 6.13 20.04 -10.18
N THR A 173 6.56 21.29 -10.12
CA THR A 173 7.96 21.68 -10.36
C THR A 173 8.89 21.13 -9.27
N MET A 174 8.49 21.22 -8.00
CA MET A 174 9.26 20.67 -6.89
C MET A 174 9.31 19.14 -6.92
N ALA A 175 8.18 18.48 -7.21
CA ALA A 175 8.12 17.04 -7.38
C ALA A 175 9.03 16.55 -8.51
N LYS A 176 9.09 17.24 -9.67
CA LYS A 176 10.07 16.91 -10.73
C LYS A 176 11.52 16.91 -10.22
N LYS A 177 11.89 17.85 -9.35
CA LYS A 177 13.21 17.90 -8.71
C LYS A 177 13.42 16.71 -7.78
N TRP A 178 12.47 16.41 -6.90
CA TRP A 178 12.57 15.29 -5.95
C TRP A 178 12.61 13.93 -6.67
N CYS A 179 11.80 13.75 -7.71
CA CYS A 179 11.77 12.49 -8.47
C CYS A 179 13.10 12.25 -9.17
N LYS A 180 13.69 13.30 -9.78
CA LYS A 180 15.04 13.22 -10.35
C LYS A 180 16.10 12.83 -9.33
N ALA A 181 15.95 13.25 -8.07
CA ALA A 181 16.86 12.89 -7.00
C ALA A 181 16.65 11.45 -6.49
N LEU A 182 15.39 10.98 -6.44
CA LEU A 182 15.02 9.61 -6.02
C LEU A 182 15.36 8.56 -7.06
N ASP A 183 15.30 8.91 -8.34
CA ASP A 183 15.45 8.02 -9.50
C ASP A 183 16.61 7.02 -9.38
N PRO A 184 17.85 7.42 -9.02
CA PRO A 184 18.96 6.49 -8.97
C PRO A 184 18.85 5.42 -7.86
N LEU A 185 18.16 5.72 -6.76
CA LEU A 185 17.91 4.77 -5.67
C LEU A 185 16.70 3.89 -6.00
N TYR A 186 15.64 4.47 -6.57
CA TYR A 186 14.47 3.73 -7.05
C TYR A 186 14.88 2.67 -8.07
N GLU A 187 15.66 3.02 -9.10
CA GLU A 187 16.09 2.07 -10.13
C GLU A 187 16.89 0.90 -9.56
N LEU A 188 17.76 1.16 -8.57
CA LEU A 188 18.52 0.13 -7.87
C LEU A 188 17.58 -0.85 -7.14
N LEU A 189 16.65 -0.33 -6.33
CA LEU A 189 15.76 -1.18 -5.54
C LEU A 189 14.67 -1.84 -6.38
N ARG A 190 14.20 -1.19 -7.45
CA ARG A 190 13.30 -1.76 -8.44
C ARG A 190 13.90 -3.01 -9.08
N HIS A 191 15.15 -2.92 -9.55
CA HIS A 191 15.86 -4.08 -10.10
C HIS A 191 15.97 -5.22 -9.09
N ARG A 192 16.32 -4.89 -7.83
CA ARG A 192 16.44 -5.89 -6.76
C ARG A 192 15.12 -6.50 -6.33
N LEU A 193 14.02 -5.74 -6.38
CA LEU A 193 12.68 -6.28 -6.16
C LEU A 193 12.35 -7.33 -7.22
N ILE A 194 12.56 -6.99 -8.51
CA ILE A 194 12.34 -7.93 -9.62
C ILE A 194 13.22 -9.16 -9.44
N GLU A 195 14.51 -9.01 -9.16
CA GLU A 195 15.44 -10.12 -8.91
C GLU A 195 14.99 -10.98 -7.71
N TYR A 196 14.60 -10.34 -6.59
CA TYR A 196 14.19 -11.03 -5.38
C TYR A 196 12.99 -11.92 -5.62
N PHE A 197 11.92 -11.38 -6.21
CA PHE A 197 10.71 -12.15 -6.50
C PHE A 197 10.92 -13.17 -7.63
N SER A 198 11.77 -12.86 -8.63
CA SER A 198 11.92 -13.72 -9.81
C SER A 198 12.91 -14.86 -9.70
N THR A 199 13.95 -14.68 -8.88
CA THR A 199 15.12 -15.56 -8.87
C THR A 199 15.49 -16.03 -7.47
N VAL A 200 15.26 -15.22 -6.43
CA VAL A 200 15.75 -15.50 -5.08
C VAL A 200 14.70 -16.15 -4.18
N LEU A 201 13.44 -15.72 -4.24
CA LEU A 201 12.38 -16.15 -3.35
C LEU A 201 11.63 -17.37 -3.93
N PRO A 202 11.83 -18.59 -3.39
CA PRO A 202 11.20 -19.79 -3.96
C PRO A 202 9.72 -19.94 -3.59
N TYR A 203 9.29 -19.36 -2.46
CA TYR A 203 7.95 -19.50 -1.90
C TYR A 203 7.44 -18.16 -1.40
N PRO A 204 6.13 -17.87 -1.50
CA PRO A 204 5.56 -16.65 -0.94
C PRO A 204 5.68 -16.66 0.58
N ILE A 205 5.92 -15.49 1.17
CA ILE A 205 5.94 -15.27 2.61
C ILE A 205 4.56 -14.79 3.06
N ARG A 206 3.90 -15.59 3.90
CA ARG A 206 2.52 -15.38 4.39
C ARG A 206 2.49 -15.05 5.88
N THR A 207 3.21 -14.01 6.29
CA THR A 207 3.21 -13.53 7.68
C THR A 207 2.35 -12.26 7.79
N GLY A 208 1.77 -11.98 8.96
CA GLY A 208 1.05 -10.72 9.20
C GLY A 208 1.97 -9.53 9.51
N LEU A 209 3.25 -9.63 9.09
CA LEU A 209 4.32 -8.68 9.36
C LEU A 209 4.96 -8.19 8.05
N HIS A 210 6.00 -7.36 8.17
CA HIS A 210 6.68 -6.65 7.08
C HIS A 210 7.05 -7.54 5.88
N SER A 211 7.47 -8.79 6.09
CA SER A 211 7.93 -9.68 5.02
C SER A 211 6.82 -10.24 4.13
N ASN A 212 5.55 -9.90 4.38
CA ASN A 212 4.42 -10.36 3.58
C ASN A 212 4.61 -10.08 2.08
N SER A 213 4.61 -11.15 1.28
CA SER A 213 4.85 -11.07 -0.16
C SER A 213 3.69 -10.42 -0.90
N ALA A 214 2.44 -10.71 -0.53
CA ALA A 214 1.27 -10.15 -1.20
C ALA A 214 1.18 -8.63 -1.02
N PHE A 215 1.43 -8.12 0.19
CA PHE A 215 1.45 -6.67 0.44
C PHE A 215 2.55 -5.95 -0.37
N SER A 216 3.76 -6.50 -0.40
CA SER A 216 4.86 -5.94 -1.19
C SER A 216 4.53 -5.93 -2.69
N LEU A 217 3.95 -7.01 -3.22
CA LEU A 217 3.50 -7.10 -4.60
C LEU A 217 2.35 -6.11 -4.90
N SER A 218 1.44 -5.88 -3.94
CA SER A 218 0.36 -4.89 -4.07
C SER A 218 0.89 -3.45 -4.20
N LEU A 219 1.94 -3.09 -3.45
CA LEU A 219 2.62 -1.80 -3.61
C LEU A 219 3.33 -1.71 -4.96
N MET A 220 4.06 -2.75 -5.36
CA MET A 220 4.72 -2.83 -6.67
C MET A 220 3.73 -2.70 -7.83
N LEU A 221 2.56 -3.33 -7.74
CA LEU A 221 1.51 -3.25 -8.76
C LEU A 221 0.99 -1.81 -8.92
N GLN A 222 0.79 -1.10 -7.81
CA GLN A 222 0.37 0.30 -7.82
C GLN A 222 1.44 1.19 -8.45
N THR A 223 2.69 1.02 -8.03
CA THR A 223 3.84 1.69 -8.65
C THR A 223 3.89 1.44 -10.16
N ALA A 224 3.75 0.17 -10.57
CA ALA A 224 3.78 -0.21 -11.98
C ALA A 224 2.67 0.46 -12.80
N LYS A 225 1.45 0.52 -12.25
CA LYS A 225 0.31 1.19 -12.89
C LYS A 225 0.55 2.70 -13.02
N THR A 226 1.01 3.37 -11.96
CA THR A 226 1.27 4.82 -11.96
C THR A 226 2.40 5.22 -12.91
N LEU A 227 3.47 4.44 -12.97
CA LEU A 227 4.63 4.71 -13.82
C LEU A 227 4.50 4.14 -15.25
N LYS A 228 3.45 3.35 -15.51
CA LYS A 228 3.30 2.56 -16.74
C LYS A 228 4.49 1.63 -16.98
N ASP A 229 5.00 1.04 -15.90
CA ASP A 229 6.13 0.12 -15.94
C ASP A 229 5.65 -1.31 -16.21
N GLU A 230 5.74 -1.71 -17.48
CA GLU A 230 5.26 -3.01 -17.91
C GLU A 230 6.09 -4.18 -17.38
N GLU A 231 7.39 -4.00 -17.16
CA GLU A 231 8.24 -5.07 -16.66
C GLU A 231 7.91 -5.39 -15.20
N LEU A 232 7.78 -4.34 -14.37
CA LEU A 232 7.37 -4.49 -12.98
C LEU A 232 5.96 -5.09 -12.89
N SER A 233 5.02 -4.63 -13.73
CA SER A 233 3.66 -5.18 -13.82
C SER A 233 3.67 -6.68 -14.18
N ARG A 234 4.41 -7.08 -15.23
CA ARG A 234 4.55 -8.50 -15.62
C ARG A 234 5.17 -9.35 -14.51
N CYS A 235 6.18 -8.83 -13.81
CA CYS A 235 6.77 -9.51 -12.67
C CYS A 235 5.73 -9.79 -11.58
N VAL A 236 4.97 -8.76 -11.19
CA VAL A 236 3.94 -8.90 -10.16
C VAL A 236 2.86 -9.90 -10.55
N VAL A 237 2.25 -9.74 -11.73
CA VAL A 237 1.17 -10.62 -12.19
C VAL A 237 1.64 -12.07 -12.25
N ARG A 238 2.83 -12.32 -12.82
CA ARG A 238 3.39 -13.68 -12.91
C ARG A 238 3.52 -14.34 -11.54
N PHE A 239 4.11 -13.66 -10.56
CA PHE A 239 4.37 -14.28 -9.25
C PHE A 239 3.12 -14.35 -8.37
N ALA A 240 2.21 -13.39 -8.49
CA ALA A 240 0.91 -13.49 -7.85
C ALA A 240 0.13 -14.71 -8.38
N GLU A 241 0.07 -14.89 -9.71
CA GLU A 241 -0.58 -16.08 -10.28
C GLU A 241 0.14 -17.38 -9.92
N GLN A 242 1.49 -17.40 -10.00
CA GLN A 242 2.27 -18.60 -9.67
C GLN A 242 2.06 -19.06 -8.23
N TRP A 243 1.93 -18.14 -7.28
CA TRP A 243 1.87 -18.46 -5.86
C TRP A 243 0.46 -18.62 -5.31
N PHE A 244 -0.51 -17.85 -5.79
CA PHE A 244 -1.82 -17.74 -5.15
C PHE A 244 -2.98 -18.30 -6.00
N LEU A 245 -2.82 -18.40 -7.33
CA LEU A 245 -3.93 -18.85 -8.19
C LEU A 245 -4.35 -20.30 -7.92
N ALA A 246 -3.39 -21.16 -7.54
CA ALA A 246 -3.62 -22.58 -7.26
C ALA A 246 -4.00 -22.86 -5.80
N ASP A 247 -4.05 -21.83 -4.94
CA ASP A 247 -4.46 -22.00 -3.56
C ASP A 247 -5.91 -22.48 -3.48
N LYS A 248 -6.17 -23.45 -2.60
CA LYS A 248 -7.50 -24.06 -2.38
C LYS A 248 -8.06 -23.78 -1.00
N SER A 249 -7.26 -23.16 -0.14
CA SER A 249 -7.62 -22.74 1.20
C SER A 249 -6.60 -21.70 1.59
N ILE A 250 -7.01 -20.44 1.60
CA ILE A 250 -6.21 -19.40 2.22
C ILE A 250 -6.18 -19.67 3.74
N ASN A 251 -5.04 -19.39 4.40
CA ASN A 251 -4.90 -19.68 5.82
C ASN A 251 -5.58 -18.61 6.68
N TRP A 252 -6.81 -18.91 7.11
CA TRP A 252 -7.61 -18.05 8.01
C TRP A 252 -7.58 -18.49 9.48
N THR A 253 -7.12 -19.72 9.76
CA THR A 253 -7.30 -20.34 11.09
C THR A 253 -6.28 -19.92 12.14
N THR A 254 -5.19 -19.27 11.72
CA THR A 254 -4.10 -18.86 12.61
C THR A 254 -4.07 -17.37 12.89
N GLU A 255 -5.08 -16.63 12.44
CA GLU A 255 -5.22 -15.18 12.60
C GLU A 255 -6.27 -14.85 13.69
N PRO A 256 -6.11 -13.74 14.46
CA PRO A 256 -4.93 -12.86 14.50
C PRO A 256 -3.80 -13.46 15.36
N SER A 257 -2.56 -13.28 14.90
CA SER A 257 -1.41 -13.32 15.81
C SER A 257 -1.29 -11.98 16.53
N GLY A 258 -0.85 -11.99 17.79
CA GLY A 258 -0.73 -10.77 18.62
C GLY A 258 0.26 -9.72 18.12
N SER A 259 1.02 -10.02 17.06
CA SER A 259 1.96 -9.12 16.40
C SER A 259 1.50 -8.65 15.02
N ASP A 260 0.36 -9.15 14.51
CA ASP A 260 -0.04 -8.88 13.14
C ASP A 260 -0.50 -7.43 12.96
N PHE A 261 -0.03 -6.82 11.87
CA PHE A 261 -0.60 -5.60 11.31
C PHE A 261 -1.09 -5.78 9.87
N LEU A 262 -0.91 -6.97 9.30
CA LEU A 262 -1.47 -7.43 8.02
C LEU A 262 -2.19 -8.76 8.24
N ASP A 263 -3.25 -8.97 7.49
CA ASP A 263 -3.90 -10.28 7.35
C ASP A 263 -3.33 -10.96 6.10
N PRO A 264 -2.56 -12.05 6.21
CA PRO A 264 -1.96 -12.71 5.05
C PRO A 264 -2.98 -13.13 4.00
N GLY A 265 -4.15 -13.61 4.42
CA GLY A 265 -5.16 -14.11 3.53
C GLY A 265 -5.93 -13.00 2.81
N LEU A 266 -6.26 -11.94 3.53
CA LEU A 266 -6.89 -10.76 2.93
C LEU A 266 -5.91 -9.99 2.03
N GLU A 267 -4.60 -9.97 2.34
CA GLU A 267 -3.59 -9.39 1.45
C GLU A 267 -3.48 -10.15 0.13
N GLU A 268 -3.50 -11.49 0.17
CA GLU A 268 -3.57 -12.33 -1.03
C GLU A 268 -4.85 -12.06 -1.83
N ALA A 269 -6.01 -12.07 -1.16
CA ALA A 269 -7.28 -11.82 -1.81
C ALA A 269 -7.33 -10.42 -2.46
N ALA A 270 -6.83 -9.39 -1.79
CA ALA A 270 -6.78 -8.02 -2.31
C ALA A 270 -5.83 -7.89 -3.50
N LEU A 271 -4.66 -8.54 -3.47
CA LEU A 271 -3.76 -8.59 -4.62
C LEU A 271 -4.42 -9.30 -5.80
N MET A 272 -5.04 -10.46 -5.56
CA MET A 272 -5.71 -11.24 -6.61
C MET A 272 -6.91 -10.48 -7.21
N ALA A 273 -7.64 -9.71 -6.39
CA ALA A 273 -8.71 -8.82 -6.86
C ALA A 273 -8.18 -7.73 -7.81
N CYS A 274 -6.94 -7.28 -7.62
CA CYS A 274 -6.34 -6.23 -8.46
C CYS A 274 -5.79 -6.73 -9.81
N ILE A 275 -5.64 -8.05 -10.00
CA ILE A 275 -5.02 -8.65 -11.20
C ILE A 275 -5.96 -9.56 -12.01
N LEU A 276 -6.97 -10.15 -11.37
CA LEU A 276 -7.90 -11.06 -12.04
C LEU A 276 -9.11 -10.30 -12.59
N GLU A 277 -9.66 -10.81 -13.70
CA GLU A 277 -10.96 -10.39 -14.20
C GLU A 277 -12.08 -10.78 -13.22
N PRO A 278 -13.18 -10.01 -13.11
CA PRO A 278 -14.22 -10.20 -12.08
C PRO A 278 -14.76 -11.63 -11.95
N GLN A 279 -15.08 -12.29 -13.07
CA GLN A 279 -15.62 -13.67 -13.04
C GLN A 279 -14.56 -14.70 -12.61
N ARG A 280 -13.30 -14.47 -12.98
CA ARG A 280 -12.18 -15.35 -12.59
C ARG A 280 -11.86 -15.17 -11.12
N PHE A 281 -11.91 -13.94 -10.61
CA PHE A 281 -11.77 -13.66 -9.19
C PHE A 281 -12.89 -14.30 -8.37
N ALA A 282 -14.15 -14.11 -8.78
CA ALA A 282 -15.31 -14.73 -8.11
C ALA A 282 -15.17 -16.25 -7.98
N SER A 283 -14.76 -16.92 -9.07
CA SER A 283 -14.54 -18.38 -9.05
C SER A 283 -13.37 -18.79 -8.14
N TRP A 284 -12.29 -18.00 -8.14
CA TRP A 284 -11.10 -18.25 -7.32
C TRP A 284 -11.40 -18.09 -5.83
N ILE A 285 -12.00 -16.97 -5.43
CA ILE A 285 -12.27 -16.66 -4.02
C ILE A 285 -13.32 -17.61 -3.41
N GLU A 286 -14.30 -18.07 -4.19
CA GLU A 286 -15.23 -19.13 -3.77
C GLU A 286 -14.53 -20.48 -3.53
N THR A 287 -13.46 -20.77 -4.27
CA THR A 287 -12.68 -22.00 -4.13
C THR A 287 -11.72 -21.93 -2.95
N THR A 288 -11.22 -20.72 -2.61
CA THR A 288 -10.25 -20.52 -1.52
C THR A 288 -10.91 -20.30 -0.16
N LEU A 289 -12.18 -19.89 -0.11
CA LEU A 289 -13.00 -19.77 1.09
C LEU A 289 -13.86 -21.04 1.29
N VAL A 290 -13.26 -22.06 1.89
CA VAL A 290 -13.84 -23.42 1.96
C VAL A 290 -15.06 -23.52 2.88
N THR A 291 -15.20 -22.63 3.87
CA THR A 291 -16.35 -22.62 4.78
C THR A 291 -16.99 -21.24 4.88
N GLU A 292 -18.29 -21.21 5.20
CA GLU A 292 -19.02 -19.94 5.35
C GLU A 292 -18.48 -19.06 6.47
N GLU A 293 -17.82 -19.66 7.45
CA GLU A 293 -17.18 -18.94 8.56
C GLU A 293 -15.95 -18.13 8.09
N MET A 294 -15.26 -18.56 7.02
CA MET A 294 -14.03 -17.89 6.55
C MET A 294 -14.25 -16.50 5.97
N TYR A 295 -15.48 -16.16 5.56
CA TYR A 295 -15.81 -14.82 5.06
C TYR A 295 -16.75 -14.05 5.98
N ARG A 296 -17.01 -14.53 7.21
CA ARG A 296 -17.56 -13.70 8.29
C ARG A 296 -16.43 -12.88 8.89
N TRP A 297 -15.93 -11.93 8.11
CA TRP A 297 -14.76 -11.10 8.40
C TRP A 297 -15.02 -10.09 9.51
N HIS A 298 -15.27 -10.57 10.71
CA HIS A 298 -15.43 -9.75 11.91
C HIS A 298 -14.07 -9.18 12.36
N PRO A 299 -14.04 -7.95 12.88
CA PRO A 299 -12.82 -7.37 13.41
C PRO A 299 -12.34 -8.11 14.68
N PRO A 300 -11.01 -8.28 14.86
CA PRO A 300 -10.47 -8.93 16.04
C PRO A 300 -10.79 -8.12 17.32
N GLN A 301 -11.04 -8.83 18.41
CA GLN A 301 -11.34 -8.22 19.71
C GLN A 301 -10.08 -8.16 20.57
N PHE A 302 -9.65 -6.96 20.94
CA PHE A 302 -8.49 -6.74 21.78
C PHE A 302 -8.61 -5.43 22.58
N LYS A 303 -7.76 -5.27 23.59
CA LYS A 303 -7.68 -4.03 24.38
C LYS A 303 -6.55 -3.16 23.84
N ARG A 304 -6.88 -1.93 23.42
CA ARG A 304 -5.91 -0.92 22.97
C ARG A 304 -4.95 -0.53 24.08
N SER A 305 -3.67 -0.43 23.75
CA SER A 305 -2.61 -0.01 24.67
C SER A 305 -1.48 0.72 23.91
N PRO A 306 -1.34 2.06 24.03
CA PRO A 306 -0.26 2.85 23.38
C PRO A 306 1.15 2.31 23.63
N SER A 307 1.37 1.74 24.80
CA SER A 307 2.68 1.30 25.27
C SER A 307 3.02 -0.14 24.87
N GLU A 308 2.08 -0.89 24.28
CA GLU A 308 2.27 -2.28 23.91
C GLU A 308 2.32 -2.41 22.38
N PRO A 309 3.50 -2.62 21.76
CA PRO A 309 3.65 -2.67 20.31
C PRO A 309 2.69 -3.66 19.62
N GLY A 310 2.44 -4.82 20.21
CA GLY A 310 1.49 -5.80 19.66
C GLY A 310 0.06 -5.24 19.59
N SER A 311 -0.37 -4.50 20.60
CA SER A 311 -1.68 -3.85 20.57
C SER A 311 -1.77 -2.77 19.50
N VAL A 312 -0.68 -2.05 19.24
CA VAL A 312 -0.64 -1.02 18.18
C VAL A 312 -0.60 -1.67 16.79
N HIS A 313 0.07 -2.82 16.64
CA HIS A 313 0.01 -3.61 15.43
C HIS A 313 -1.42 -4.07 15.11
N LEU A 314 -2.17 -4.53 16.11
CA LEU A 314 -3.58 -4.90 15.92
C LEU A 314 -4.48 -3.72 15.52
N GLU A 315 -4.13 -2.48 15.87
CA GLU A 315 -4.79 -1.30 15.30
C GLU A 315 -4.47 -1.14 13.81
N GLY A 316 -3.21 -1.35 13.40
CA GLY A 316 -2.82 -1.44 12.00
C GLY A 316 -3.50 -2.59 11.25
N LEU A 317 -3.74 -3.73 11.91
CA LEU A 317 -4.48 -4.86 11.36
C LEU A 317 -5.93 -4.49 11.03
N LEU A 318 -6.59 -3.71 11.88
CA LEU A 318 -7.94 -3.21 11.59
C LEU A 318 -7.95 -2.37 10.30
N ILE A 319 -6.95 -1.50 10.14
CA ILE A 319 -6.82 -0.64 8.95
C ILE A 319 -6.51 -1.50 7.71
N SER A 320 -5.60 -2.47 7.83
CA SER A 320 -5.18 -3.29 6.68
C SER A 320 -6.27 -4.19 6.15
N ARG A 321 -6.96 -4.87 7.07
CA ARG A 321 -8.16 -5.65 6.73
C ARG A 321 -9.20 -4.79 6.04
N SER A 322 -9.39 -3.53 6.46
CA SER A 322 -10.33 -2.60 5.81
C SER A 322 -10.00 -2.37 4.33
N TRP A 323 -8.75 -2.04 3.96
CA TRP A 323 -8.45 -1.81 2.53
C TRP A 323 -8.52 -3.09 1.70
N CYS A 324 -8.22 -4.24 2.31
CA CYS A 324 -8.31 -5.52 1.63
C CYS A 324 -9.77 -5.89 1.34
N LEU A 325 -10.64 -5.77 2.35
CA LEU A 325 -12.08 -6.00 2.20
C LEU A 325 -12.68 -5.05 1.16
N SER A 326 -12.25 -3.79 1.17
CA SER A 326 -12.65 -2.81 0.16
C SER A 326 -12.29 -3.29 -1.25
N SER A 327 -11.08 -3.83 -1.46
CA SER A 327 -10.67 -4.37 -2.76
C SER A 327 -11.55 -5.55 -3.23
N ILE A 328 -12.07 -6.35 -2.31
CA ILE A 328 -13.02 -7.44 -2.61
C ILE A 328 -14.41 -6.88 -2.97
N VAL A 329 -14.87 -5.86 -2.23
CA VAL A 329 -16.13 -5.14 -2.53
C VAL A 329 -16.10 -4.59 -3.95
N ASP A 330 -15.00 -3.96 -4.36
CA ASP A 330 -14.85 -3.37 -5.69
C ASP A 330 -15.10 -4.34 -6.83
N ILE A 331 -14.49 -5.52 -6.76
CA ILE A 331 -14.50 -6.46 -7.87
C ILE A 331 -15.78 -7.32 -7.91
N LEU A 332 -16.40 -7.59 -6.76
CA LEU A 332 -17.57 -8.47 -6.67
C LEU A 332 -18.91 -7.73 -6.52
N GLY A 333 -18.90 -6.54 -5.94
CA GLY A 333 -20.08 -5.78 -5.55
C GLY A 333 -20.96 -6.47 -4.47
N PRO A 334 -21.94 -5.75 -3.90
CA PRO A 334 -22.75 -6.22 -2.78
C PRO A 334 -23.80 -7.28 -3.13
N ASN A 335 -23.99 -7.57 -4.43
CA ASN A 335 -24.96 -8.57 -4.90
C ASN A 335 -24.42 -10.00 -4.82
N SER A 336 -23.10 -10.17 -4.77
CA SER A 336 -22.49 -11.48 -4.53
C SER A 336 -22.49 -11.78 -3.04
N LYS A 337 -22.58 -13.07 -2.66
CA LYS A 337 -22.55 -13.48 -1.24
C LYS A 337 -21.26 -13.02 -0.54
N ILE A 338 -20.12 -13.20 -1.21
CA ILE A 338 -18.80 -12.85 -0.68
C ILE A 338 -18.60 -11.33 -0.67
N GLY A 339 -19.00 -10.61 -1.73
CA GLY A 339 -18.92 -9.14 -1.75
C GLY A 339 -19.85 -8.48 -0.73
N ASN A 340 -21.03 -9.05 -0.46
CA ASN A 340 -21.89 -8.60 0.64
C ASN A 340 -21.20 -8.78 1.99
N ALA A 341 -20.62 -9.95 2.23
CA ALA A 341 -19.87 -10.22 3.45
C ALA A 341 -18.63 -9.30 3.59
N ALA A 342 -17.99 -8.95 2.48
CA ALA A 342 -16.87 -8.01 2.43
C ALA A 342 -17.31 -6.61 2.87
N GLN A 343 -18.47 -6.17 2.37
CA GLN A 343 -19.04 -4.88 2.75
C GLN A 343 -19.38 -4.84 4.25
N LEU A 344 -20.05 -5.87 4.77
CA LEU A 344 -20.38 -5.94 6.20
C LEU A 344 -19.12 -5.94 7.07
N GLY A 345 -18.12 -6.75 6.70
CA GLY A 345 -16.84 -6.78 7.39
C GLY A 345 -16.14 -5.42 7.34
N LEU A 346 -16.12 -4.78 6.16
CA LEU A 346 -15.53 -3.45 5.98
C LEU A 346 -16.18 -2.43 6.91
N ASP A 347 -17.51 -2.37 6.94
CA ASP A 347 -18.26 -1.44 7.78
C ASP A 347 -17.93 -1.64 9.27
N GLU A 348 -17.91 -2.89 9.75
CA GLU A 348 -17.53 -3.23 11.13
C GLU A 348 -16.08 -2.84 11.48
N HIS A 349 -15.14 -2.97 10.54
CA HIS A 349 -13.76 -2.55 10.76
C HIS A 349 -13.63 -1.03 10.81
N LEU A 350 -14.30 -0.32 9.90
CA LEU A 350 -14.27 1.15 9.85
C LEU A 350 -14.81 1.76 11.14
N GLU A 351 -15.85 1.18 11.74
CA GLU A 351 -16.35 1.59 13.07
C GLU A 351 -15.26 1.51 14.16
N GLN A 352 -14.37 0.51 14.09
CA GLN A 352 -13.25 0.41 15.03
C GLN A 352 -12.09 1.33 14.68
N VAL A 353 -11.77 1.50 13.39
CA VAL A 353 -10.68 2.38 12.90
C VAL A 353 -10.88 3.83 13.35
N VAL A 354 -12.13 4.29 13.40
CA VAL A 354 -12.53 5.61 13.94
C VAL A 354 -12.03 5.85 15.37
N GLY A 355 -11.81 4.80 16.16
CA GLY A 355 -11.34 4.92 17.54
C GLY A 355 -9.82 4.96 17.71
N ILE A 356 -9.04 5.07 16.61
CA ILE A 356 -7.58 5.10 16.65
C ILE A 356 -7.09 6.54 16.81
N ASP A 357 -6.45 6.83 17.95
CA ASP A 357 -5.73 8.09 18.17
C ASP A 357 -4.27 7.94 17.72
N VAL A 358 -3.95 8.45 16.53
CA VAL A 358 -2.59 8.37 15.98
C VAL A 358 -1.58 9.27 16.70
N THR A 359 -2.04 10.19 17.55
CA THR A 359 -1.16 11.13 18.29
C THR A 359 -0.74 10.59 19.65
N ASP A 360 -1.42 9.54 20.14
CA ASP A 360 -1.14 8.89 21.42
C ASP A 360 0.07 7.96 21.34
N GLY A 361 1.25 8.58 21.44
CA GLY A 361 2.54 7.92 21.60
C GLY A 361 3.27 7.64 20.28
N PHE A 362 4.60 7.57 20.36
CA PHE A 362 5.44 7.37 19.18
C PHE A 362 5.20 6.02 18.51
N GLY A 363 4.79 4.99 19.26
CA GLY A 363 4.44 3.67 18.72
C GLY A 363 3.33 3.71 17.68
N ARG A 364 2.45 4.72 17.72
CA ARG A 364 1.40 4.96 16.72
C ARG A 364 1.83 5.98 15.68
N SER A 365 2.31 7.13 16.14
CA SER A 365 2.49 8.31 15.28
C SER A 365 3.54 8.12 14.20
N HIS A 366 4.46 7.15 14.34
CA HIS A 366 5.51 6.90 13.36
C HIS A 366 5.04 6.16 12.09
N TRP A 367 3.87 5.49 12.11
CA TRP A 367 3.43 4.67 10.97
C TRP A 367 1.92 4.54 10.75
N LEU A 368 1.08 4.55 11.80
CA LEU A 368 -0.37 4.46 11.64
C LEU A 368 -0.95 5.58 10.77
N PRO A 369 -0.45 6.84 10.80
CA PRO A 369 -0.88 7.86 9.86
C PRO A 369 -0.71 7.48 8.39
N THR A 370 0.36 6.76 8.06
CA THR A 370 0.56 6.23 6.71
C THR A 370 -0.51 5.20 6.36
N PHE A 371 -0.78 4.25 7.26
CA PHE A 371 -1.78 3.21 7.02
C PHE A 371 -3.19 3.80 6.84
N LEU A 372 -3.57 4.80 7.65
CA LEU A 372 -4.84 5.52 7.47
C LEU A 372 -4.89 6.30 6.16
N THR A 373 -3.79 6.96 5.79
CA THR A 373 -3.71 7.67 4.49
C THR A 373 -3.84 6.69 3.32
N TYR A 374 -3.21 5.52 3.42
CA TYR A 374 -3.30 4.47 2.42
C TYR A 374 -4.71 3.88 2.31
N LEU A 375 -5.38 3.62 3.44
CA LEU A 375 -6.80 3.26 3.47
C LEU A 375 -7.66 4.32 2.79
N ASN A 376 -7.46 5.60 3.08
CA ASN A 376 -8.22 6.69 2.46
C ASN A 376 -8.07 6.69 0.94
N VAL A 377 -6.85 6.53 0.42
CA VAL A 377 -6.60 6.43 -1.03
C VAL A 377 -7.33 5.23 -1.64
N LYS A 378 -7.42 4.11 -0.92
CA LYS A 378 -8.17 2.94 -1.36
C LYS A 378 -9.66 3.24 -1.39
N LEU A 379 -10.23 3.72 -0.28
CA LEU A 379 -11.65 4.09 -0.15
C LEU A 379 -12.12 5.10 -1.20
N GLU A 380 -11.30 6.10 -1.54
CA GLU A 380 -11.64 7.09 -2.58
C GLU A 380 -11.77 6.46 -3.97
N ALA A 381 -11.00 5.41 -4.29
CA ALA A 381 -11.10 4.72 -5.58
C ALA A 381 -12.46 4.03 -5.76
N HIS A 382 -13.11 3.59 -4.67
CA HIS A 382 -14.44 2.95 -4.68
C HIS A 382 -15.56 3.93 -5.03
N LEU A 383 -15.41 5.24 -4.75
CA LEU A 383 -16.48 6.23 -4.93
C LEU A 383 -16.67 6.66 -6.40
N TYR A 384 -15.79 6.22 -7.30
CA TYR A 384 -15.79 6.59 -8.72
C TYR A 384 -16.23 5.46 -9.67
N PHE A 385 -16.65 4.30 -9.13
CA PHE A 385 -17.28 3.20 -9.86
C PHE A 385 -18.70 2.93 -9.32
#